data_AF-Q6FPT3-F1
#
_entry.id   AF-Q6FPT3-F1
#
_cell.length_a   1.000
_cell.length_b   1.000
_cell.length_c   1.000
_cell.angle_alpha   90.00
_cell.angle_beta   90.00
_cell.angle_gamma   90.00
#
_symmetry.space_group_name_H-M   'P 1'
#
loop_
_entity.id
_entity.type
_entity.pdbx_description
1 polymer ?
#
loop_
_entity_poly.entity_id
_entity_poly.type
_entity_poly.pdbx_seq_one_letter_code
_entity_poly.pdbx_strand_id
1 'polypeptide(L)'
;MSFKKQDAEGTGVLMGWDGSSVEMGEKRSNEEELSKRQKKLKHGKLAQKRREQAAYEEEKLRKLPMQGAEAISEHFATVIRAQNPDLSAIELDEMYLKKSEFLGTEAFDGVRNLHEFPGFMARFSRAPRAIVLSMSNIRVADVYRSLGGSSQCVKLFAKNKLHEDVATVESVLGADKDKKDKKDKKDKDSKKKIKYFVATPTRLEKLLESTELFFEGKDKLDIILDASYLDSKKNSLLDSENTKVLCKVLRTMLDKKSSVKVLLY
;
A
#
# COMPACT_ATOMS: atom_id res chain seq x y z
N MET A 1 46.86 44.71 52.44
CA MET A 1 46.47 45.76 51.47
C MET A 1 45.25 45.20 50.74
N SER A 2 43.98 45.59 50.99
CA SER A 2 43.33 46.91 50.81
C SER A 2 43.60 47.49 49.41
N PHE A 3 42.64 47.86 48.54
CA PHE A 3 41.17 48.12 48.62
C PHE A 3 40.36 47.18 47.68
N LYS A 4 39.02 46.96 47.69
CA LYS A 4 37.82 47.51 48.37
C LYS A 4 36.91 48.48 47.55
N LYS A 5 35.82 47.93 46.96
CA LYS A 5 34.55 48.59 46.48
C LYS A 5 34.66 49.48 45.20
N GLN A 6 33.60 49.80 44.43
CA GLN A 6 32.13 49.62 44.59
C GLN A 6 31.35 49.58 43.25
N ASP A 7 30.05 49.27 43.34
CA ASP A 7 29.04 49.13 42.26
C ASP A 7 28.44 50.46 41.76
N ALA A 8 27.77 50.44 40.59
CA ALA A 8 26.72 51.40 40.20
C ALA A 8 25.77 50.81 39.14
N GLU A 9 24.49 51.21 39.20
CA GLU A 9 23.35 50.64 38.44
C GLU A 9 22.91 51.53 37.27
N GLY A 10 22.01 51.03 36.40
CA GLY A 10 20.94 51.89 35.85
C GLY A 10 20.56 51.74 34.37
N THR A 11 19.26 51.51 34.14
CA THR A 11 18.51 51.65 32.85
C THR A 11 18.87 50.65 31.73
N GLY A 12 17.95 50.06 30.95
CA GLY A 12 16.49 50.15 30.92
C GLY A 12 15.97 50.55 29.53
N VAL A 13 15.26 49.63 28.84
CA VAL A 13 14.20 49.90 27.84
C VAL A 13 13.52 48.56 27.48
N LEU A 14 12.20 48.53 27.59
CA LEU A 14 11.32 47.55 26.97
C LEU A 14 10.93 48.08 25.59
N MET A 15 11.11 47.29 24.52
CA MET A 15 10.35 47.44 23.28
C MET A 15 10.01 46.07 22.71
N GLY A 16 8.72 45.87 22.44
CA GLY A 16 8.22 44.71 21.72
C GLY A 16 7.96 45.03 20.25
N TRP A 17 8.15 44.02 19.42
CA TRP A 17 7.61 43.86 18.06
C TRP A 17 7.26 42.37 17.99
N ASP A 18 5.99 41.99 18.12
CA ASP A 18 4.89 42.16 17.15
C ASP A 18 5.10 41.35 15.86
N GLY A 19 4.04 40.69 15.43
CA GLY A 19 4.10 39.53 14.55
C GLY A 19 4.23 39.87 13.08
N SER A 20 4.94 39.01 12.36
CA SER A 20 4.86 38.93 10.90
C SER A 20 4.64 37.48 10.47
N SER A 21 3.41 37.24 10.02
CA SER A 21 2.92 36.21 9.11
C SER A 21 3.93 35.18 8.60
N VAL A 22 3.65 33.89 8.88
CA VAL A 22 4.25 32.77 8.15
C VAL A 22 3.67 32.73 6.74
N GLU A 23 4.35 33.37 5.78
CA GLU A 23 3.95 33.31 4.37
C GLU A 23 4.07 31.88 3.83
N MET A 24 3.01 31.42 3.18
CA MET A 24 3.03 30.15 2.45
C MET A 24 3.97 30.28 1.25
N GLY A 25 5.09 29.55 1.30
CA GLY A 25 6.00 29.42 0.17
C GLY A 25 5.32 28.76 -1.03
N GLU A 26 4.81 29.58 -1.95
CA GLU A 26 4.40 29.12 -3.28
C GLU A 26 5.54 28.34 -3.95
N LYS A 27 5.22 27.17 -4.50
CA LYS A 27 6.13 26.46 -5.40
C LYS A 27 6.27 27.24 -6.70
N ARG A 28 7.17 28.23 -6.73
CA ARG A 28 7.63 28.85 -7.97
C ARG A 28 8.09 27.75 -8.92
N SER A 29 7.51 27.69 -10.10
CA SER A 29 7.87 26.73 -11.13
C SER A 29 9.31 27.03 -11.58
N ASN A 30 10.20 26.04 -11.45
CA ASN A 30 11.60 26.19 -11.82
C ASN A 30 11.80 26.14 -13.35
N GLU A 31 11.18 27.09 -14.05
CA GLU A 31 11.25 27.24 -15.50
C GLU A 31 12.35 28.22 -15.93
N GLU A 32 12.82 29.11 -15.06
CA GLU A 32 13.81 30.12 -15.43
C GLU A 32 15.16 29.49 -15.84
N GLU A 33 15.60 28.42 -15.16
CA GLU A 33 16.86 27.70 -15.44
C GLU A 33 16.88 26.92 -16.77
N LEU A 34 15.74 26.77 -17.46
CA LEU A 34 15.66 25.95 -18.67
C LEU A 34 16.06 26.72 -19.93
N SER A 35 16.97 26.13 -20.71
CA SER A 35 17.38 26.62 -22.03
C SER A 35 16.17 26.81 -22.95
N LYS A 36 16.23 27.82 -23.84
CA LYS A 36 15.19 28.08 -24.86
C LYS A 36 14.82 26.83 -25.67
N ARG A 37 15.77 25.92 -25.91
CA ARG A 37 15.54 24.61 -26.57
C ARG A 37 14.77 23.63 -25.69
N GLN A 38 15.07 23.57 -24.38
CA GLN A 38 14.36 22.73 -23.41
C GLN A 38 12.92 23.21 -23.18
N LYS A 39 12.71 24.53 -23.10
CA LYS A 39 11.37 25.16 -23.05
C LYS A 39 10.54 24.77 -24.27
N LYS A 40 11.09 24.94 -25.49
CA LYS A 40 10.40 24.55 -26.73
C LYS A 40 10.09 23.04 -26.81
N LEU A 41 10.95 22.18 -26.25
CA LEU A 41 10.69 20.74 -26.14
C LEU A 41 9.58 20.42 -25.13
N LYS A 42 9.54 21.09 -23.96
CA LYS A 42 8.47 20.91 -22.96
C LYS A 42 7.08 21.38 -23.45
N HIS A 43 7.00 22.31 -24.39
CA HIS A 43 5.74 22.76 -25.00
C HIS A 43 5.50 22.23 -26.42
N GLY A 44 6.33 21.29 -26.91
CA GLY A 44 6.12 20.65 -28.21
C GLY A 44 4.91 19.71 -28.21
N LYS A 45 4.26 19.55 -29.36
CA LYS A 45 3.08 18.67 -29.55
C LYS A 45 3.28 17.25 -28.99
N LEU A 46 4.50 16.70 -29.10
CA LEU A 46 4.84 15.38 -28.53
C LEU A 46 4.83 15.37 -27.00
N ALA A 47 5.32 16.44 -26.35
CA ALA A 47 5.31 16.55 -24.89
C ALA A 47 3.89 16.78 -24.36
N GLN A 48 3.07 17.55 -25.08
CA GLN A 48 1.64 17.67 -24.79
C GLN A 48 0.93 16.31 -24.90
N LYS A 49 1.07 15.60 -26.03
CA LYS A 49 0.46 14.27 -26.22
C LYS A 49 0.88 13.28 -25.12
N ARG A 50 2.14 13.29 -24.68
CA ARG A 50 2.61 12.45 -23.55
C ARG A 50 1.97 12.82 -22.22
N ARG A 51 1.73 14.12 -21.93
CA ARG A 51 0.99 14.54 -20.73
C ARG A 51 -0.46 14.11 -20.77
N GLU A 52 -1.12 14.25 -21.92
CA GLU A 52 -2.51 13.82 -22.13
C GLU A 52 -2.66 12.31 -21.94
N GLN A 53 -1.74 11.51 -22.49
CA GLN A 53 -1.67 10.06 -22.27
C GLN A 53 -1.46 9.70 -20.80
N ALA A 54 -0.48 10.32 -20.12
CA ALA A 54 -0.21 10.05 -18.72
C ALA A 54 -1.38 10.47 -17.80
N ALA A 55 -2.08 11.56 -18.10
CA ALA A 55 -3.26 11.99 -17.35
C ALA A 55 -4.44 11.02 -17.54
N TYR A 56 -4.65 10.53 -18.77
CA TYR A 56 -5.65 9.50 -19.06
C TYR A 56 -5.34 8.17 -18.35
N GLU A 57 -4.08 7.75 -18.32
CA GLU A 57 -3.63 6.58 -17.56
C GLU A 57 -3.82 6.78 -16.04
N GLU A 58 -3.48 7.96 -15.50
CA GLU A 58 -3.71 8.31 -14.09
C GLU A 58 -5.21 8.20 -13.71
N GLU A 59 -6.10 8.74 -14.56
CA GLU A 59 -7.54 8.70 -14.35
C GLU A 59 -8.09 7.27 -14.46
N LYS A 60 -7.62 6.49 -15.43
CA LYS A 60 -7.98 5.08 -15.60
C LYS A 60 -7.61 4.25 -14.36
N LEU A 61 -6.38 4.40 -13.86
CA LEU A 61 -5.90 3.68 -12.68
C LEU A 61 -6.69 4.06 -11.41
N ARG A 62 -7.02 5.35 -11.23
CA ARG A 62 -7.88 5.80 -10.12
C ARG A 62 -9.29 5.23 -10.16
N LYS A 63 -9.87 5.06 -11.34
CA LYS A 63 -11.25 4.60 -11.51
C LYS A 63 -11.37 3.07 -11.44
N LEU A 64 -10.33 2.32 -11.81
CA LEU A 64 -10.40 0.85 -11.88
C LEU A 64 -10.86 0.15 -10.57
N PRO A 65 -10.44 0.57 -9.35
CA PRO A 65 -10.95 -0.01 -8.10
C PRO A 65 -12.46 0.17 -7.87
N MET A 66 -13.09 1.13 -8.56
CA MET A 66 -14.52 1.42 -8.50
C MET A 66 -15.33 0.62 -9.54
N GLN A 67 -14.67 -0.10 -10.44
CA GLN A 67 -15.32 -0.83 -11.54
C GLN A 67 -15.71 -2.25 -11.17
N GLY A 68 -16.56 -2.84 -12.02
CA GLY A 68 -16.98 -4.23 -11.91
C GLY A 68 -15.83 -5.23 -11.92
N ALA A 69 -16.01 -6.35 -11.21
CA ALA A 69 -15.09 -7.51 -11.24
C ALA A 69 -14.68 -7.96 -12.66
N GLU A 70 -15.55 -7.77 -13.65
CA GLU A 70 -15.29 -8.05 -15.07
C GLU A 70 -14.22 -7.11 -15.66
N ALA A 71 -14.40 -5.79 -15.55
CA ALA A 71 -13.42 -4.80 -16.01
C ALA A 71 -12.08 -4.90 -15.27
N ILE A 72 -12.12 -5.25 -13.98
CA ILE A 72 -10.92 -5.55 -13.19
C ILE A 72 -10.18 -6.77 -13.77
N SER A 73 -10.90 -7.87 -14.04
CA SER A 73 -10.29 -9.07 -14.65
C SER A 73 -9.71 -8.80 -16.05
N GLU A 74 -10.39 -8.00 -16.88
CA GLU A 74 -9.92 -7.60 -18.20
C GLU A 74 -8.65 -6.75 -18.14
N HIS A 75 -8.56 -5.82 -17.18
CA HIS A 75 -7.34 -5.05 -16.95
C HIS A 75 -6.15 -5.96 -16.62
N PHE A 76 -6.31 -6.88 -15.67
CA PHE A 76 -5.24 -7.80 -15.31
C PHE A 76 -4.88 -8.72 -16.48
N ALA A 77 -5.84 -9.23 -17.23
CA ALA A 77 -5.57 -10.04 -18.44
C ALA A 77 -4.78 -9.26 -19.50
N THR A 78 -5.07 -7.97 -19.67
CA THR A 78 -4.31 -7.07 -20.56
C THR A 78 -2.86 -6.92 -20.08
N VAL A 79 -2.63 -6.71 -18.79
CA VAL A 79 -1.27 -6.58 -18.22
C VAL A 79 -0.50 -7.89 -18.30
N ILE A 80 -1.13 -9.03 -17.98
CA ILE A 80 -0.53 -10.36 -18.07
C ILE A 80 -0.08 -10.66 -19.50
N ARG A 81 -0.93 -10.38 -20.51
CA ARG A 81 -0.58 -10.56 -21.92
C ARG A 81 0.58 -9.66 -22.35
N ALA A 82 0.57 -8.39 -21.93
CA ALA A 82 1.64 -7.44 -22.25
C ALA A 82 3.00 -7.81 -21.61
N GLN A 83 2.99 -8.50 -20.47
CA GLN A 83 4.18 -8.96 -19.77
C GLN A 83 4.73 -10.30 -20.27
N ASN A 84 3.95 -11.05 -21.05
CA ASN A 84 4.26 -12.40 -21.50
C ASN A 84 3.89 -12.57 -23.00
N PRO A 85 4.56 -11.82 -23.91
CA PRO A 85 4.20 -11.78 -25.34
C PRO A 85 4.45 -13.10 -26.08
N ASP A 86 5.35 -13.94 -25.56
CA ASP A 86 5.79 -15.19 -26.19
C ASP A 86 5.01 -16.42 -25.70
N LEU A 87 4.09 -16.26 -24.73
CA LEU A 87 3.26 -17.37 -24.23
C LEU A 87 2.07 -17.65 -25.15
N SER A 88 1.72 -18.93 -25.25
CA SER A 88 0.52 -19.37 -25.97
C SER A 88 -0.77 -18.93 -25.27
N ALA A 89 -1.88 -18.96 -26.01
CA ALA A 89 -3.20 -18.64 -25.46
C ALA A 89 -3.62 -19.56 -24.29
N ILE A 90 -3.10 -20.79 -24.23
CA ILE A 90 -3.39 -21.77 -23.17
C ILE A 90 -2.62 -21.40 -21.90
N GLU A 91 -1.31 -21.17 -22.02
CA GLU A 91 -0.46 -20.74 -20.89
C GLU A 91 -0.93 -19.40 -20.30
N LEU A 92 -1.42 -18.49 -21.14
CA LEU A 92 -2.02 -17.23 -20.69
C LEU A 92 -3.33 -17.43 -19.93
N ASP A 93 -4.18 -18.41 -20.28
CA ASP A 93 -5.45 -18.67 -19.59
C ASP A 93 -5.24 -19.20 -18.16
N GLU A 94 -4.20 -20.01 -17.95
CA GLU A 94 -3.77 -20.46 -16.62
C GLU A 94 -3.30 -19.28 -15.74
N MET A 95 -2.73 -18.23 -16.34
CA MET A 95 -2.29 -17.04 -15.61
C MET A 95 -3.39 -16.02 -15.32
N TYR A 96 -4.49 -16.01 -16.08
CA TYR A 96 -5.52 -14.95 -15.98
C TYR A 96 -6.29 -14.97 -14.66
N LEU A 97 -6.55 -13.78 -14.12
CA LEU A 97 -7.35 -13.60 -12.91
C LEU A 97 -8.84 -13.58 -13.30
N LYS A 98 -9.63 -14.56 -12.82
CA LYS A 98 -11.03 -14.78 -13.23
C LYS A 98 -11.97 -13.85 -12.47
N LYS A 99 -13.03 -13.34 -13.13
CA LYS A 99 -14.00 -12.43 -12.49
C LYS A 99 -14.65 -12.96 -11.20
N SER A 100 -14.74 -14.29 -11.05
CA SER A 100 -15.25 -14.96 -9.86
C SER A 100 -14.32 -14.90 -8.64
N GLU A 101 -13.03 -14.57 -8.82
CA GLU A 101 -12.03 -14.46 -7.76
C GLU A 101 -12.07 -13.10 -7.07
N PHE A 102 -12.59 -12.08 -7.78
CA PHE A 102 -12.82 -10.75 -7.23
C PHE A 102 -14.16 -10.67 -6.49
N LEU A 103 -14.18 -9.87 -5.43
CA LEU A 103 -15.41 -9.42 -4.79
C LEU A 103 -15.71 -8.00 -5.30
N GLY A 104 -16.92 -7.79 -5.83
CA GLY A 104 -17.39 -6.47 -6.26
C GLY A 104 -17.44 -5.49 -5.09
N THR A 105 -16.88 -4.30 -5.29
CA THR A 105 -16.88 -3.20 -4.29
C THR A 105 -17.36 -1.87 -4.89
N GLU A 106 -18.03 -1.94 -6.03
CA GLU A 106 -18.61 -0.82 -6.79
C GLU A 106 -19.65 -0.06 -5.95
N ALA A 107 -20.32 -0.78 -5.04
CA ALA A 107 -21.26 -0.24 -4.07
C ALA A 107 -20.60 0.60 -2.94
N PHE A 108 -19.28 0.78 -2.93
CA PHE A 108 -18.62 1.69 -1.99
C PHE A 108 -18.82 3.14 -2.42
N ASP A 109 -19.53 3.87 -1.57
CA ASP A 109 -19.95 5.27 -1.68
C ASP A 109 -18.90 6.26 -1.15
N GLY A 110 -17.98 5.81 -0.28
CA GLY A 110 -16.90 6.63 0.25
C GLY A 110 -15.80 6.94 -0.76
N VAL A 111 -15.11 8.07 -0.57
CA VAL A 111 -13.93 8.42 -1.37
C VAL A 111 -12.79 7.45 -1.04
N ARG A 112 -12.27 6.75 -2.05
CA ARG A 112 -11.16 5.80 -1.88
C ARG A 112 -9.85 6.52 -1.55
N ASN A 113 -9.56 6.65 -0.26
CA ASN A 113 -8.42 7.36 0.32
C ASN A 113 -8.03 6.75 1.69
N LEU A 114 -6.93 7.18 2.32
CA LEU A 114 -6.49 6.55 3.57
C LEU A 114 -7.45 6.71 4.76
N HIS A 115 -8.23 7.80 4.81
CA HIS A 115 -9.17 8.09 5.90
C HIS A 115 -10.37 7.14 5.87
N GLU A 116 -10.91 6.88 4.68
CA GLU A 116 -12.06 6.00 4.47
C GLU A 116 -11.69 4.50 4.45
N PHE A 117 -10.40 4.17 4.43
CA PHE A 117 -9.93 2.78 4.31
C PHE A 117 -10.44 1.86 5.44
N PRO A 118 -10.44 2.24 6.74
CA PRO A 118 -10.99 1.39 7.79
C PRO A 118 -12.50 1.13 7.63
N GLY A 119 -13.26 2.13 7.13
CA GLY A 119 -14.69 1.98 6.85
C GLY A 119 -14.96 0.98 5.72
N PHE A 120 -14.17 1.04 4.65
CA PHE A 120 -14.19 0.04 3.59
C PHE A 120 -13.86 -1.36 4.11
N MET A 121 -12.79 -1.50 4.90
CA MET A 121 -12.38 -2.80 5.46
C MET A 121 -13.46 -3.40 6.37
N ALA A 122 -14.17 -2.58 7.14
CA ALA A 122 -15.31 -3.02 7.96
C ALA A 122 -16.53 -3.46 7.12
N ARG A 123 -16.77 -2.79 5.97
CA ARG A 123 -17.91 -3.06 5.08
C ARG A 123 -17.69 -4.29 4.20
N PHE A 124 -16.51 -4.45 3.60
CA PHE A 124 -16.26 -5.46 2.57
C PHE A 124 -15.36 -6.64 3.01
N SER A 125 -14.38 -6.44 3.91
CA SER A 125 -13.51 -7.54 4.35
C SER A 125 -14.15 -8.36 5.47
N ARG A 126 -14.78 -9.47 5.07
CA ARG A 126 -15.54 -10.40 5.93
C ARG A 126 -14.77 -11.65 6.32
N ALA A 127 -13.59 -11.89 5.74
CA ALA A 127 -12.72 -12.97 6.19
C ALA A 127 -12.20 -12.74 7.62
N PRO A 128 -11.94 -13.81 8.40
CA PRO A 128 -11.31 -13.71 9.72
C PRO A 128 -9.90 -13.09 9.69
N ARG A 129 -9.18 -13.28 8.57
CA ARG A 129 -7.87 -12.71 8.28
C ARG A 129 -7.87 -12.08 6.88
N ALA A 130 -7.05 -11.06 6.70
CA ALA A 130 -6.90 -10.33 5.44
C ALA A 130 -5.43 -9.97 5.19
N ILE A 131 -5.01 -10.00 3.92
CA ILE A 131 -3.73 -9.43 3.48
C ILE A 131 -4.02 -8.13 2.75
N VAL A 132 -3.33 -7.05 3.10
CA VAL A 132 -3.40 -5.76 2.39
C VAL A 132 -2.09 -5.56 1.64
N LEU A 133 -2.18 -5.46 0.32
CA LEU A 133 -1.05 -5.16 -0.56
C LEU A 133 -1.06 -3.68 -0.91
N SER A 134 0.05 -3.00 -0.64
CA SER A 134 0.31 -1.60 -0.99
C SER A 134 1.61 -1.47 -1.79
N MET A 135 1.68 -0.48 -2.67
CA MET A 135 2.81 -0.32 -3.61
C MET A 135 4.18 -0.04 -2.97
N SER A 136 4.26 0.47 -1.74
CA SER A 136 5.54 0.87 -1.13
C SER A 136 5.61 0.70 0.39
N ASN A 137 6.82 0.57 0.93
CA ASN A 137 7.08 0.43 2.36
C ASN A 137 6.54 1.62 3.20
N ILE A 138 6.48 2.83 2.62
CA ILE A 138 5.91 4.01 3.29
C ILE A 138 4.39 3.86 3.35
N ARG A 139 3.75 3.56 2.20
CA ARG A 139 2.30 3.35 2.14
C ARG A 139 1.84 2.19 3.02
N VAL A 140 2.58 1.10 3.07
CA VAL A 140 2.40 -0.01 4.04
C VAL A 140 2.41 0.49 5.48
N ALA A 141 3.29 1.42 5.84
CA ALA A 141 3.34 1.99 7.18
C ALA A 141 2.17 2.95 7.48
N ASP A 142 1.61 3.60 6.47
CA ASP A 142 0.43 4.46 6.59
C ASP A 142 -0.84 3.63 6.78
N VAL A 143 -1.04 2.63 5.92
CA VAL A 143 -2.15 1.67 5.96
C VAL A 143 -2.17 0.88 7.27
N TYR A 144 -1.01 0.41 7.73
CA TYR A 144 -0.84 -0.21 9.04
C TYR A 144 -1.32 0.70 10.19
N ARG A 145 -1.08 2.01 10.12
CA ARG A 145 -1.55 2.96 11.15
C ARG A 145 -3.05 3.18 11.08
N SER A 146 -3.64 3.32 9.88
CA SER A 146 -5.09 3.48 9.74
C SER A 146 -5.89 2.25 10.23
N LEU A 147 -5.32 1.05 10.11
CA LEU A 147 -5.95 -0.20 10.56
C LEU A 147 -5.65 -0.56 12.05
N GLY A 148 -5.27 0.42 12.88
CA GLY A 148 -5.11 0.21 14.32
C GLY A 148 -3.75 -0.35 14.77
N GLY A 149 -2.75 -0.38 13.88
CA GLY A 149 -1.36 -0.73 14.21
C GLY A 149 -1.23 -2.14 14.78
N SER A 150 -0.30 -2.33 15.73
CA SER A 150 0.02 -3.63 16.34
C SER A 150 -1.14 -4.32 17.06
N SER A 151 -2.25 -3.61 17.32
CA SER A 151 -3.44 -4.18 17.96
C SER A 151 -4.30 -5.07 17.04
N GLN A 152 -4.16 -4.90 15.71
CA GLN A 152 -4.90 -5.67 14.69
C GLN A 152 -4.06 -6.03 13.47
N CYS A 153 -2.87 -5.43 13.29
CA CYS A 153 -2.04 -5.57 12.10
C CYS A 153 -0.64 -6.09 12.40
N VAL A 154 -0.11 -6.89 11.48
CA VAL A 154 1.32 -7.13 11.31
C VAL A 154 1.81 -6.36 10.08
N LYS A 155 3.01 -5.78 10.17
CA LYS A 155 3.66 -5.05 9.08
C LYS A 155 4.80 -5.90 8.52
N LEU A 156 4.65 -6.37 7.28
CA LEU A 156 5.60 -7.24 6.59
C LEU A 156 6.25 -6.43 5.47
N PHE A 157 7.43 -5.85 5.74
CA PHE A 157 8.03 -4.88 4.83
C PHE A 157 9.55 -4.89 4.86
N ALA A 158 10.20 -4.45 3.77
CA ALA A 158 11.61 -4.75 3.52
C ALA A 158 12.63 -4.12 4.50
N LYS A 159 12.19 -3.34 5.49
CA LYS A 159 13.05 -2.83 6.57
C LYS A 159 13.36 -3.88 7.65
N ASN A 160 12.49 -4.88 7.82
CA ASN A 160 12.74 -6.01 8.73
C ASN A 160 13.65 -7.03 8.01
N LYS A 161 14.34 -7.92 8.75
CA LYS A 161 14.97 -9.08 8.10
C LYS A 161 13.89 -10.09 7.70
N LEU A 162 14.11 -10.85 6.62
CA LEU A 162 13.08 -11.79 6.13
C LEU A 162 12.73 -12.84 7.20
N HIS A 163 13.72 -13.35 7.94
CA HIS A 163 13.46 -14.33 9.01
C HIS A 163 12.68 -13.76 10.19
N GLU A 164 12.77 -12.45 10.46
CA GLU A 164 11.98 -11.78 11.52
C GLU A 164 10.50 -11.69 11.09
N ASP A 165 10.25 -11.40 9.81
CA ASP A 165 8.90 -11.42 9.23
C ASP A 165 8.32 -12.85 9.16
N VAL A 166 9.12 -13.85 8.78
CA VAL A 166 8.73 -15.28 8.80
C VAL A 166 8.35 -15.73 10.21
N ALA A 167 9.24 -15.51 11.21
CA ALA A 167 8.97 -15.88 12.60
C ALA A 167 7.71 -15.15 13.15
N THR A 168 7.46 -13.92 12.70
CA THR A 168 6.23 -13.19 13.04
C THR A 168 5.00 -13.88 12.45
N VAL A 169 5.02 -14.24 11.16
CA VAL A 169 3.95 -14.99 10.49
C VAL A 169 3.71 -16.34 11.17
N GLU A 170 4.77 -17.09 11.50
CA GLU A 170 4.70 -18.35 12.26
C GLU A 170 4.05 -18.16 13.62
N SER A 171 4.42 -17.13 14.37
CA SER A 171 3.86 -16.85 15.69
C SER A 171 2.37 -16.45 15.69
N VAL A 172 1.84 -15.96 14.56
CA VAL A 172 0.46 -15.48 14.42
C VAL A 172 -0.44 -16.53 13.74
N LEU A 173 0.04 -17.20 12.69
CA LEU A 173 -0.72 -18.21 11.95
C LEU A 173 -0.53 -19.63 12.53
N GLY A 174 0.68 -19.97 12.99
CA GLY A 174 0.99 -21.28 13.57
C GLY A 174 0.34 -21.52 14.94
N ALA A 175 -0.02 -20.46 15.66
CA ALA A 175 -0.63 -20.52 17.00
C ALA A 175 -1.96 -21.28 17.07
N ASP A 176 -2.63 -21.54 15.94
CA ASP A 176 -3.86 -22.35 15.87
C ASP A 176 -3.59 -23.87 15.85
N LYS A 177 -2.33 -24.32 15.62
CA LYS A 177 -1.93 -25.74 15.69
C LYS A 177 -1.75 -26.23 17.13
N ASP A 178 -1.25 -25.40 18.03
CA ASP A 178 -0.94 -25.74 19.43
C ASP A 178 -2.18 -25.76 20.33
N LYS A 179 -3.14 -26.63 20.01
CA LYS A 179 -4.33 -26.91 20.82
C LYS A 179 -4.07 -27.75 22.07
N LYS A 180 -2.83 -28.23 22.31
CA LYS A 180 -2.57 -29.20 23.38
C LYS A 180 -2.01 -28.63 24.68
N ASP A 181 -1.16 -27.59 24.64
CA ASP A 181 -0.45 -27.15 25.85
C ASP A 181 -0.88 -25.77 26.40
N LYS A 182 -1.24 -25.81 27.69
CA LYS A 182 -1.63 -24.66 28.52
C LYS A 182 -0.40 -23.98 29.11
N LYS A 183 -0.03 -22.83 28.53
CA LYS A 183 0.53 -21.70 29.28
C LYS A 183 0.21 -20.38 28.57
N ASP A 184 0.10 -19.33 29.37
CA ASP A 184 0.05 -17.91 28.97
C ASP A 184 -1.13 -17.49 28.07
N LYS A 185 -2.32 -17.50 28.70
CA LYS A 185 -3.59 -17.03 28.13
C LYS A 185 -3.54 -15.57 27.63
N LYS A 186 -2.81 -14.69 28.33
CA LYS A 186 -2.79 -13.24 28.12
C LYS A 186 -2.10 -12.81 26.81
N ASP A 187 -1.04 -13.52 26.39
CA ASP A 187 -0.35 -13.28 25.11
C ASP A 187 -0.96 -14.07 23.94
N LYS A 188 -1.65 -15.19 24.21
CA LYS A 188 -2.45 -15.87 23.19
C LYS A 188 -3.62 -14.98 22.73
N ASP A 189 -4.33 -14.32 23.64
CA ASP A 189 -5.48 -13.47 23.29
C ASP A 189 -5.10 -12.21 22.48
N SER A 190 -3.89 -11.67 22.64
CA SER A 190 -3.41 -10.52 21.85
C SER A 190 -3.01 -10.93 20.43
N LYS A 191 -2.25 -12.02 20.26
CA LYS A 191 -1.83 -12.52 18.93
C LYS A 191 -2.99 -13.07 18.11
N LYS A 192 -4.01 -13.66 18.76
CA LYS A 192 -5.23 -14.16 18.08
C LYS A 192 -6.13 -13.04 17.53
N LYS A 193 -5.83 -11.78 17.86
CA LYS A 193 -6.58 -10.58 17.43
C LYS A 193 -6.05 -9.95 16.13
N ILE A 194 -4.89 -10.42 15.62
CA ILE A 194 -4.35 -9.94 14.33
C ILE A 194 -5.28 -10.36 13.19
N LYS A 195 -5.95 -9.38 12.59
CA LYS A 195 -6.79 -9.56 11.41
C LYS A 195 -6.02 -9.26 10.12
N TYR A 196 -5.07 -8.32 10.14
CA TYR A 196 -4.47 -7.77 8.91
C TYR A 196 -2.98 -8.02 8.79
N PHE A 197 -2.52 -8.46 7.62
CA PHE A 197 -1.11 -8.50 7.23
C PHE A 197 -0.86 -7.46 6.14
N VAL A 198 -0.11 -6.40 6.44
CA VAL A 198 0.11 -5.29 5.49
C VAL A 198 1.51 -5.41 4.88
N ALA A 199 1.59 -5.53 3.55
CA ALA A 199 2.82 -5.85 2.83
C ALA A 199 2.93 -5.15 1.46
N THR A 200 4.13 -5.19 0.86
CA THR A 200 4.29 -4.98 -0.58
C THR A 200 4.24 -6.33 -1.32
N PRO A 201 3.85 -6.39 -2.61
CA PRO A 201 3.82 -7.64 -3.37
C PRO A 201 5.15 -8.42 -3.31
N THR A 202 6.29 -7.76 -3.55
CA THR A 202 7.63 -8.36 -3.48
C THR A 202 8.02 -8.88 -2.10
N ARG A 203 7.43 -8.34 -1.03
CA ARG A 203 7.66 -8.88 0.32
C ARG A 203 6.78 -10.08 0.59
N LEU A 204 5.52 -10.06 0.16
CA LEU A 204 4.65 -11.22 0.28
C LEU A 204 5.18 -12.40 -0.54
N GLU A 205 5.60 -12.18 -1.79
CA GLU A 205 6.27 -13.18 -2.65
C GLU A 205 7.35 -13.97 -1.90
N LYS A 206 8.33 -13.26 -1.31
CA LYS A 206 9.42 -13.87 -0.54
C LYS A 206 8.96 -14.61 0.72
N LEU A 207 7.83 -14.22 1.30
CA LEU A 207 7.23 -14.91 2.45
C LEU A 207 6.49 -16.18 1.99
N LEU A 208 5.79 -16.17 0.86
CA LEU A 208 5.15 -17.35 0.28
C LEU A 208 6.18 -18.38 -0.21
N GLU A 209 7.39 -17.95 -0.56
CA GLU A 209 8.55 -18.81 -0.84
C GLU A 209 9.21 -19.36 0.44
N SER A 210 8.96 -18.76 1.62
CA SER A 210 9.57 -19.13 2.90
C SER A 210 8.63 -19.89 3.85
N THR A 211 7.31 -19.78 3.68
CA THR A 211 6.33 -20.43 4.57
C THR A 211 4.98 -20.67 3.87
N GLU A 212 4.41 -21.86 4.09
CA GLU A 212 3.11 -22.28 3.53
C GLU A 212 1.91 -21.88 4.43
N LEU A 213 2.16 -21.26 5.59
CA LEU A 213 1.13 -21.00 6.61
C LEU A 213 -0.05 -20.12 6.14
N PHE A 214 0.13 -19.30 5.10
CA PHE A 214 -0.96 -18.52 4.51
C PHE A 214 -2.00 -19.38 3.78
N PHE A 215 -1.60 -20.55 3.28
CA PHE A 215 -2.46 -21.47 2.52
C PHE A 215 -3.21 -22.44 3.43
N GLU A 216 -2.63 -22.75 4.59
CA GLU A 216 -3.20 -23.66 5.58
C GLU A 216 -4.56 -23.21 6.16
N GLY A 217 -5.29 -24.18 6.72
CA GLY A 217 -6.60 -23.95 7.34
C GLY A 217 -7.74 -23.73 6.35
N LYS A 218 -8.98 -23.96 6.83
CA LYS A 218 -10.20 -23.82 6.03
C LYS A 218 -10.82 -22.42 6.06
N ASP A 219 -10.26 -21.51 6.84
CA ASP A 219 -10.76 -20.15 6.97
C ASP A 219 -10.65 -19.38 5.65
N LYS A 220 -11.57 -18.44 5.45
CA LYS A 220 -11.53 -17.50 4.33
C LYS A 220 -10.40 -16.50 4.52
N LEU A 221 -9.87 -16.01 3.40
CA LEU A 221 -8.82 -15.00 3.37
C LEU A 221 -9.15 -13.95 2.32
N ASP A 222 -9.30 -12.69 2.74
CA ASP A 222 -9.45 -11.59 1.78
C ASP A 222 -8.05 -11.05 1.42
N ILE A 223 -7.81 -10.73 0.15
CA ILE A 223 -6.65 -9.97 -0.30
C ILE A 223 -7.15 -8.62 -0.80
N ILE A 224 -6.69 -7.53 -0.16
CA ILE A 224 -7.10 -6.16 -0.46
C ILE A 224 -5.94 -5.47 -1.17
N LEU A 225 -6.23 -4.90 -2.34
CA LEU A 225 -5.29 -4.15 -3.15
C LEU A 225 -5.52 -2.66 -2.89
N ASP A 226 -4.57 -1.97 -2.28
CA ASP A 226 -4.54 -0.51 -2.09
C ASP A 226 -4.18 0.15 -3.43
N ALA A 227 -5.18 0.22 -4.31
CA ALA A 227 -5.05 0.36 -5.76
C ALA A 227 -5.45 1.76 -6.27
N SER A 228 -6.33 2.44 -5.54
CA SER A 228 -6.70 3.85 -5.72
C SER A 228 -5.58 4.82 -5.35
N TYR A 229 -4.61 4.37 -4.54
CA TYR A 229 -3.45 5.16 -4.17
C TYR A 229 -2.50 5.34 -5.35
N LEU A 230 -2.07 6.59 -5.53
CA LEU A 230 -1.03 6.99 -6.47
C LEU A 230 0.05 7.74 -5.70
N ASP A 231 1.32 7.44 -5.97
CA ASP A 231 2.43 8.15 -5.36
C ASP A 231 2.65 9.55 -5.98
N SER A 232 3.67 10.27 -5.49
CA SER A 232 4.03 11.60 -6.01
C SER A 232 4.50 11.61 -7.48
N LYS A 233 4.82 10.45 -8.05
CA LYS A 233 5.22 10.23 -9.44
C LYS A 233 4.09 9.64 -10.29
N LYS A 234 2.90 9.42 -9.72
CA LYS A 234 1.71 8.79 -10.33
C LYS A 234 1.84 7.28 -10.60
N ASN A 235 2.80 6.62 -9.95
CA ASN A 235 2.88 5.16 -9.93
C ASN A 235 1.74 4.58 -9.08
N SER A 236 1.35 3.35 -9.35
CA SER A 236 0.23 2.65 -8.70
C SER A 236 0.63 1.23 -8.33
N LEU A 237 -0.11 0.59 -7.42
CA LEU A 237 -0.06 -0.86 -7.27
C LEU A 237 -0.42 -1.60 -8.57
N LEU A 238 -1.17 -0.93 -9.47
CA LEU A 238 -1.67 -1.44 -10.75
C LEU A 238 -0.87 -0.96 -11.98
N ASP A 239 0.35 -0.42 -11.80
CA ASP A 239 1.24 -0.11 -12.92
C ASP A 239 1.99 -1.36 -13.44
N SER A 240 2.48 -1.35 -14.67
CA SER A 240 3.01 -2.57 -15.32
C SER A 240 4.28 -3.15 -14.69
N GLU A 241 5.04 -2.36 -13.91
CA GLU A 241 6.24 -2.82 -13.21
C GLU A 241 5.86 -3.54 -11.91
N ASN A 242 5.04 -2.92 -11.05
CA ASN A 242 4.59 -3.51 -9.80
C ASN A 242 3.58 -4.65 -10.03
N THR A 243 2.76 -4.56 -11.07
CA THR A 243 1.70 -5.54 -11.36
C THR A 243 2.26 -6.92 -11.71
N LYS A 244 3.49 -7.05 -12.24
CA LYS A 244 4.05 -8.38 -12.57
C LYS A 244 4.15 -9.27 -11.33
N VAL A 245 4.74 -8.73 -10.27
CA VAL A 245 4.89 -9.42 -8.98
C VAL A 245 3.54 -9.61 -8.31
N LEU A 246 2.65 -8.60 -8.39
CA LEU A 246 1.28 -8.70 -7.90
C LEU A 246 0.51 -9.87 -8.54
N CYS A 247 0.55 -10.03 -9.86
CA CYS A 247 -0.10 -11.14 -10.57
C CYS A 247 0.45 -12.49 -10.11
N LYS A 248 1.78 -12.66 -10.02
CA LYS A 248 2.40 -13.90 -9.51
C LYS A 248 1.93 -14.20 -8.08
N VAL A 249 1.90 -13.21 -7.21
CA VAL A 249 1.41 -13.34 -5.82
C VAL A 249 -0.06 -13.72 -5.77
N LEU A 250 -0.92 -13.07 -6.56
CA LEU A 250 -2.35 -13.36 -6.60
C LEU A 250 -2.63 -14.77 -7.14
N ARG A 251 -1.95 -15.22 -8.21
CA ARG A 251 -2.02 -16.63 -8.67
C ARG A 251 -1.61 -17.59 -7.57
N THR A 252 -0.38 -17.45 -7.05
CA THR A 252 0.14 -18.30 -5.96
C THR A 252 -0.86 -18.44 -4.80
N MET A 253 -1.53 -17.35 -4.41
CA MET A 253 -2.54 -17.36 -3.34
C MET A 253 -3.85 -18.06 -3.73
N LEU A 254 -4.37 -17.83 -4.94
CA LEU A 254 -5.64 -18.38 -5.40
C LEU A 254 -5.53 -19.87 -5.78
N ASP A 255 -4.39 -20.28 -6.34
CA ASP A 255 -4.12 -21.67 -6.75
C ASP A 255 -3.90 -22.56 -5.51
N LYS A 256 -3.13 -22.08 -4.52
CA LYS A 256 -2.86 -22.83 -3.29
C LYS A 256 -3.98 -22.72 -2.24
N LYS A 257 -4.89 -21.73 -2.32
CA LYS A 257 -5.98 -21.54 -1.35
C LYS A 257 -7.31 -21.16 -2.01
N SER A 258 -8.20 -22.15 -2.12
CA SER A 258 -9.54 -22.00 -2.71
C SER A 258 -10.50 -21.06 -1.97
N SER A 259 -10.21 -20.69 -0.72
CA SER A 259 -11.04 -19.79 0.10
C SER A 259 -10.61 -18.31 0.06
N VAL A 260 -9.95 -17.89 -1.02
CA VAL A 260 -9.49 -16.51 -1.22
C VAL A 260 -10.49 -15.66 -2.03
N LYS A 261 -10.60 -14.37 -1.68
CA LYS A 261 -11.23 -13.32 -2.52
C LYS A 261 -10.34 -12.09 -2.63
N VAL A 262 -10.30 -11.50 -3.82
CA VAL A 262 -9.55 -10.27 -4.09
C VAL A 262 -10.49 -9.07 -4.11
N LEU A 263 -10.17 -8.02 -3.36
CA LEU A 263 -10.90 -6.77 -3.27
C LEU A 263 -9.96 -5.65 -3.72
N LEU A 264 -10.45 -4.69 -4.52
CA LEU A 264 -9.69 -3.49 -4.84
C LEU A 264 -10.20 -2.32 -3.99
N TYR A 265 -9.28 -1.56 -3.41
CA TYR A 265 -9.53 -0.31 -2.70
C TYR A 265 -9.05 0.91 -3.47
#